data_AF-A0A7J4SCI7-F1
#
_entry.id   AF-A0A7J4SCI7-F1
#
_cell.length_a   1.000
_cell.length_b   1.000
_cell.length_c   1.000
_cell.angle_alpha   90.00
_cell.angle_beta   90.00
_cell.angle_gamma   90.00
#
_symmetry.space_group_name_H-M   'P 1'
#
loop_
_entity.id
_entity.type
_entity.pdbx_description
1 polymer ?
#
loop_
_entity_poly.entity_id
_entity_poly.type
_entity_poly.pdbx_seq_one_letter_code
_entity_poly.pdbx_strand_id
1 'polypeptide(L)'
;MALACLGLGFMILQSTEENGFVGWLQSFLTLDRWTPFFDASNGTNKMIGNWMTLIGLIFYFGWSGMNMTWVDPGVYAITIPLIGFGIMLPHLDSDAEDA
;
A
#
# COMPACT_ATOMS: atom_id res chain seq x y z
N MET A 1 12.31 0.24 -22.50
CA MET A 1 12.11 0.66 -21.10
C MET A 1 11.00 -0.14 -20.41
N ALA A 2 9.73 -0.06 -20.82
CA ALA A 2 8.64 -0.79 -20.15
C ALA A 2 8.86 -2.31 -20.02
N LEU A 3 9.29 -2.99 -21.09
CA LEU A 3 9.59 -4.44 -21.06
C LEU A 3 10.75 -4.80 -20.12
N ALA A 4 11.75 -3.91 -19.98
CA ALA A 4 12.85 -4.12 -19.05
C ALA A 4 12.36 -3.96 -17.60
N CYS A 5 11.52 -2.96 -17.33
CA CYS A 5 10.92 -2.79 -16.00
C CYS A 5 10.03 -3.99 -15.63
N LEU A 6 9.24 -4.50 -16.57
CA LEU A 6 8.40 -5.67 -16.35
C LEU A 6 9.23 -6.94 -16.11
N GLY A 7 10.30 -7.13 -16.89
CA GLY A 7 11.21 -8.27 -16.72
C GLY A 7 11.95 -8.24 -15.38
N LEU A 8 12.43 -7.07 -14.95
CA LEU A 8 13.05 -6.89 -13.63
C LEU A 8 12.04 -7.13 -12.50
N GLY A 9 10.83 -6.60 -12.62
CA GLY A 9 9.76 -6.83 -11.65
C GLY A 9 9.45 -8.32 -11.50
N PHE A 10 9.29 -9.03 -12.60
CA PHE A 10 9.06 -10.48 -12.60
C PHE A 10 10.21 -11.26 -11.96
N MET A 11 11.46 -10.89 -12.25
CA MET A 11 12.64 -11.53 -11.67
C MET A 11 12.72 -11.34 -10.15
N ILE A 12 12.46 -10.12 -9.66
CA ILE A 12 12.46 -9.81 -8.22
C ILE A 12 11.38 -10.63 -7.50
N LEU A 13 10.17 -10.68 -8.08
CA LEU A 13 9.06 -11.51 -7.59
C LEU A 13 9.45 -12.98 -7.48
N GLN A 14 10.07 -13.53 -8.53
CA GLN A 14 10.51 -14.91 -8.56
C GLN A 14 11.63 -15.19 -7.54
N SER A 15 12.49 -14.22 -7.23
CA SER A 15 13.56 -14.38 -6.24
C SER A 15 13.10 -14.22 -4.78
N THR A 16 11.96 -13.57 -4.55
CA THR A 16 11.52 -13.19 -3.18
C THR A 16 10.55 -14.20 -2.57
N GLU A 17 9.77 -14.92 -3.38
CA GLU A 17 8.80 -15.91 -2.89
C GLU A 17 9.07 -17.32 -3.38
N GLU A 18 8.88 -18.30 -2.49
CA GLU A 18 9.01 -19.73 -2.80
C GLU A 18 8.12 -20.18 -3.98
N ASN A 19 6.95 -19.55 -4.15
CA ASN A 19 6.01 -19.84 -5.24
C ASN A 19 6.07 -18.79 -6.36
N GLY A 20 7.07 -17.90 -6.35
CA GLY A 20 7.24 -16.80 -7.30
C GLY A 20 5.97 -15.95 -7.46
N PHE A 21 5.66 -15.54 -8.70
CA PHE A 21 4.47 -14.72 -9.00
C PHE A 21 3.13 -15.32 -8.49
N VAL A 22 3.01 -16.65 -8.43
CA VAL A 22 1.79 -17.31 -7.92
C VAL A 22 1.69 -17.15 -6.40
N GLY A 23 2.82 -17.26 -5.69
CA GLY A 23 2.91 -16.95 -4.26
C GLY A 23 2.45 -15.53 -3.99
N TRP A 24 2.85 -14.59 -4.84
CA TRP A 24 2.59 -13.17 -4.63
C TRP A 24 1.11 -12.88 -4.75
N LEU A 25 0.48 -13.48 -5.76
CA LEU A 25 -0.96 -13.38 -5.96
C LEU A 25 -1.72 -14.01 -4.78
N GLN A 26 -1.26 -15.15 -4.26
CA GLN A 26 -1.83 -15.78 -3.07
C GLN A 26 -1.67 -14.90 -1.83
N SER A 27 -0.50 -14.29 -1.62
CA SER A 27 -0.19 -13.34 -0.55
C SER A 27 -1.08 -12.08 -0.61
N PHE A 28 -1.52 -11.68 -1.80
CA PHE A 28 -2.52 -10.62 -1.98
C PHE A 28 -3.95 -11.05 -1.58
N LEU A 29 -4.30 -12.32 -1.81
CA LEU A 29 -5.62 -12.89 -1.51
C LEU A 29 -5.72 -13.50 -0.10
N THR A 30 -4.64 -13.46 0.68
CA THR A 30 -4.63 -14.03 2.03
C THR A 30 -5.38 -13.11 3.00
N LEU A 31 -6.25 -13.69 3.81
CA LEU A 31 -7.10 -12.96 4.77
C LEU A 31 -6.26 -12.10 5.74
N ASP A 32 -5.10 -12.62 6.15
CA ASP A 32 -4.17 -11.93 7.08
C ASP A 32 -3.70 -10.56 6.58
N ARG A 33 -3.66 -10.33 5.27
CA ARG A 33 -3.30 -9.02 4.71
C ARG A 33 -4.39 -7.97 4.90
N TRP A 34 -5.63 -8.42 5.08
CA TRP A 34 -6.81 -7.57 5.24
C TRP A 34 -7.24 -7.43 6.71
N THR A 35 -6.81 -8.34 7.59
CA THR A 35 -7.07 -8.27 9.04
C THR A 35 -6.75 -6.91 9.66
N PRO A 36 -5.59 -6.26 9.35
CA PRO A 36 -5.24 -4.96 9.93
C PRO A 36 -6.16 -3.78 9.57
N PHE A 37 -7.08 -3.96 8.62
CA PHE A 37 -8.08 -2.96 8.28
C PHE A 37 -9.31 -3.01 9.20
N PHE A 38 -9.57 -4.17 9.80
CA PHE A 38 -10.76 -4.38 10.63
C PHE A 38 -10.43 -4.73 12.08
N ASP A 39 -9.15 -4.88 12.40
CA ASP A 39 -8.67 -5.19 13.73
C ASP A 39 -8.01 -3.97 14.40
N ALA A 40 -8.74 -3.38 15.35
CA ALA A 40 -8.25 -2.29 16.20
C ALA A 40 -7.48 -2.79 17.44
N SER A 41 -7.41 -4.11 17.68
CA SER A 41 -6.73 -4.67 18.86
C SER A 41 -5.23 -4.36 18.90
N ASN A 42 -4.63 -4.15 17.71
CA ASN A 42 -3.22 -3.83 17.53
C ASN A 42 -2.90 -2.32 17.56
N GLY A 43 -3.88 -1.48 17.90
CA GLY A 43 -3.78 -0.02 17.96
C GLY A 43 -4.64 0.66 16.90
N THR A 44 -5.46 1.62 17.33
CA THR A 44 -6.34 2.39 16.44
C THR A 44 -5.54 3.16 15.38
N ASN A 45 -4.32 3.61 15.71
CA ASN A 45 -3.45 4.31 14.76
C ASN A 45 -2.99 3.41 13.62
N LYS A 46 -2.75 2.11 13.87
CA LYS A 46 -2.43 1.14 12.80
C LYS A 46 -3.61 0.94 11.86
N MET A 47 -4.81 0.75 12.40
CA MET A 47 -6.02 0.59 11.60
C MET A 47 -6.30 1.83 10.73
N ILE A 48 -6.25 3.03 11.34
CA ILE A 48 -6.45 4.29 10.61
C ILE A 48 -5.37 4.48 9.55
N GLY A 49 -4.11 4.22 9.87
CA GLY A 49 -3.00 4.35 8.92
C GLY A 49 -3.17 3.46 7.68
N ASN A 50 -3.59 2.21 7.88
CA ASN A 50 -3.89 1.29 6.78
C ASN A 50 -5.03 1.82 5.90
N TRP A 51 -6.12 2.31 6.50
CA TRP A 51 -7.23 2.92 5.74
C TRP A 51 -6.81 4.16 4.97
N MET A 52 -6.00 5.05 5.56
CA MET A 52 -5.50 6.24 4.87
C MET A 52 -4.66 5.87 3.64
N THR A 53 -3.79 4.87 3.77
CA THR A 53 -2.99 4.36 2.66
C THR A 53 -3.88 3.78 1.55
N LEU A 54 -4.86 2.95 1.92
CA LEU A 54 -5.77 2.33 0.96
C LEU A 54 -6.64 3.35 0.23
N ILE A 55 -7.19 4.33 0.94
CA ILE A 55 -7.99 5.41 0.35
C ILE A 55 -7.13 6.26 -0.60
N GLY A 56 -5.89 6.59 -0.21
CA GLY A 56 -4.96 7.31 -1.09
C GLY A 56 -4.70 6.56 -2.39
N LEU A 57 -4.50 5.25 -2.31
CA LEU A 57 -4.27 4.39 -3.47
C LEU A 57 -5.50 4.32 -4.40
N ILE A 58 -6.68 4.10 -3.81
CA ILE A 58 -7.96 4.05 -4.55
C ILE A 58 -8.23 5.40 -5.23
N PHE A 59 -8.01 6.51 -4.52
CA PHE A 59 -8.18 7.85 -5.07
C PHE A 59 -7.27 8.09 -6.26
N TYR A 60 -5.97 7.78 -6.14
CA TYR A 60 -5.01 7.97 -7.24
C TYR A 60 -5.42 7.17 -8.49
N PHE A 61 -5.60 5.85 -8.36
CA PHE A 61 -5.92 5.01 -9.52
C PHE A 61 -7.32 5.30 -10.08
N GLY A 62 -8.31 5.54 -9.22
CA GLY A 62 -9.66 5.89 -9.63
C GLY A 62 -9.69 7.20 -10.41
N TRP A 63 -9.07 8.26 -9.86
CA TRP A 63 -9.05 9.57 -10.49
C TRP A 63 -8.22 9.58 -11.77
N SER A 64 -6.98 9.08 -11.72
CA SER A 64 -6.10 9.05 -12.88
C SER A 64 -6.62 8.13 -13.99
N GLY A 65 -7.28 7.02 -13.65
CA GLY A 65 -7.93 6.15 -14.62
C GLY A 65 -9.13 6.79 -15.31
N MET A 66 -10.00 7.48 -14.56
CA MET A 66 -11.19 8.13 -15.12
C MET A 66 -10.88 9.41 -15.91
N ASN A 67 -9.86 10.17 -15.47
CA ASN A 67 -9.56 11.50 -16.03
C ASN A 67 -8.28 11.53 -16.89
N MET A 68 -7.59 10.39 -17.05
CA MET A 68 -6.29 10.27 -17.75
C MET A 68 -5.18 11.17 -17.17
N THR A 69 -5.33 11.58 -15.91
CA THR A 69 -4.43 12.50 -15.19
C THR A 69 -3.41 11.73 -14.35
N TRP A 70 -2.54 10.97 -15.01
CA TRP A 70 -1.50 10.16 -14.33
C TRP A 70 -0.42 11.01 -13.65
N VAL A 71 -0.12 12.18 -14.22
CA VAL A 71 0.89 13.14 -13.75
C VAL A 71 0.24 14.48 -13.47
N ASP A 72 -0.51 14.54 -12.36
CA ASP A 72 -1.29 15.71 -11.98
C ASP A 72 -0.94 16.16 -10.55
N PRO A 73 -0.42 17.40 -10.37
CA PRO A 73 -0.06 17.92 -9.05
C PRO A 73 -1.24 18.01 -8.07
N GLY A 74 -2.47 18.22 -8.55
CA GLY A 74 -3.67 18.28 -7.72
C GLY A 74 -4.04 16.91 -7.15
N VAL A 75 -3.93 15.85 -7.95
CA VAL A 75 -4.11 14.46 -7.48
C VAL A 75 -3.02 14.09 -6.46
N TYR A 76 -1.79 14.51 -6.72
CA TYR A 76 -0.66 14.26 -5.80
C TYR A 76 -0.82 14.99 -4.47
N ALA A 77 -1.38 16.20 -4.46
CA ALA A 77 -1.62 16.97 -3.24
C ALA A 77 -2.56 16.24 -2.25
N ILE A 78 -3.44 15.35 -2.73
CA ILE A 78 -4.33 14.54 -1.89
C ILE A 78 -3.68 13.18 -1.58
N THR A 79 -3.09 12.56 -2.61
CA THR A 79 -2.53 11.20 -2.53
C THR A 79 -1.32 11.13 -1.59
N ILE A 80 -0.37 12.07 -1.73
CA ILE A 80 0.89 12.04 -0.98
C ILE A 80 0.66 12.15 0.53
N PRO A 81 -0.15 13.10 1.05
CA PRO A 81 -0.43 13.17 2.48
C PRO A 81 -1.16 11.92 2.99
N LEU A 82 -2.16 11.41 2.26
CA LEU A 82 -2.91 10.21 2.68
C LEU A 82 -2.00 8.99 2.85
N ILE A 83 -1.13 8.74 1.86
CA ILE A 83 -0.18 7.63 1.94
C ILE A 83 0.89 7.91 3.00
N GLY A 84 1.41 9.14 3.09
CA GLY A 84 2.44 9.53 4.05
C GLY A 84 1.99 9.34 5.50
N PHE A 85 0.84 9.90 5.87
CA PHE A 85 0.24 9.67 7.19
C PHE A 85 -0.16 8.21 7.38
N GLY A 86 -0.63 7.55 6.32
CA GLY A 86 -1.01 6.15 6.36
C GLY A 86 0.14 5.21 6.73
N ILE A 87 1.36 5.51 6.28
CA ILE A 87 2.58 4.75 6.61
C ILE A 87 3.14 5.17 7.97
N MET A 88 3.03 6.46 8.34
CA MET A 88 3.63 6.97 9.57
C MET A 88 2.83 6.63 10.83
N LEU A 89 1.50 6.76 10.80
CA LEU A 89 0.63 6.52 11.97
C LEU A 89 0.85 5.16 12.64
N PRO A 90 1.00 4.04 11.91
CA PRO A 90 1.27 2.75 12.53
C PRO A 90 2.56 2.67 13.35
N HIS A 91 3.55 3.52 13.06
CA HIS A 91 4.85 3.55 13.75
C HIS A 91 4.83 4.42 15.01
N LEU A 92 3.87 5.33 15.15
CA LEU A 92 3.81 6.22 16.32
C LEU A 92 3.39 5.50 17.61
N ASP A 93 2.62 4.41 17.50
CA ASP A 93 2.24 3.60 18.67
C ASP A 93 3.38 2.67 19.13
N SER A 94 4.27 2.21 18.23
CA SER A 94 5.40 1.37 18.63
C SER A 94 6.45 2.16 19.42
N ASP A 95 6.66 3.42 19.07
CA ASP A 95 7.68 4.26 19.73
C ASP A 95 7.23 4.75 21.12
N ALA A 96 5.92 4.73 21.41
CA ALA A 96 5.36 5.13 22.71
C ALA A 96 5.38 4.02 23.76
N GLU A 97 5.49 2.75 23.34
CA GLU A 97 5.54 1.58 24.23
C GLU A 97 6.98 1.25 24.67
N ASP A 98 7.99 1.76 23.94
CA ASP A 98 9.42 1.59 24.20
C ASP A 98 10.09 2.75 24.99
N ALA A 99 9.31 3.74 25.48
CA ALA A 99 9.78 4.94 26.19
C ALA A 99 9.35 4.98 27.67
#